data_AF-K1UMX7-F1
#
_entry.id   AF-K1UMX7-F1
#
_cell.length_a   1.000
_cell.length_b   1.000
_cell.length_c   1.000
_cell.angle_alpha   90.00
_cell.angle_beta   90.00
_cell.angle_gamma   90.00
#
_symmetry.space_group_name_H-M   'P 1'
#
loop_
_entity.id
_entity.type
_entity.pdbx_description
1 polymer ?
#
loop_
_entity_poly.entity_id
_entity_poly.type
_entity_poly.pdbx_seq_one_letter_code
_entity_poly.pdbx_strand_id
1 'polypeptide(L)'
;MVKMVDQKKVQEAIKLLLEGIGEDTDREGLKETPERIGRMYEEICGGMDQDAGEHLSKVFSVDNNEMVLEKDITFYSMCEHHLMPFYGKAHVAYIPDGKVVGLSKLARTVEVYARRLQIQERMTAQIADDIMKYLAPQGVMVMLEAEHMCMTMRGIKKPGSQT
;
A
#
# COMPACT_ATOMS: atom_id res chain seq x y z
N MET A 1 -19.66 -2.33 4.38
CA MET A 1 -18.52 -3.26 4.28
C MET A 1 -18.45 -3.73 2.84
N VAL A 2 -17.46 -3.30 2.06
CA VAL A 2 -17.24 -3.83 0.71
C VAL A 2 -16.34 -5.04 0.87
N LYS A 3 -16.93 -6.20 1.21
CA LYS A 3 -16.19 -7.45 1.42
C LYS A 3 -15.84 -8.08 0.06
N MET A 4 -14.56 -8.38 -0.12
CA MET A 4 -13.94 -9.13 -1.23
C MET A 4 -14.09 -8.50 -2.63
N VAL A 5 -13.04 -8.73 -3.44
CA VAL A 5 -13.06 -8.50 -4.88
C VAL A 5 -14.18 -9.34 -5.50
N ASP A 6 -15.09 -8.71 -6.24
CA ASP A 6 -16.12 -9.42 -7.00
C ASP A 6 -15.45 -10.09 -8.20
N GLN A 7 -15.03 -11.35 -8.00
CA GLN A 7 -14.26 -12.12 -8.97
C GLN A 7 -14.94 -12.19 -10.32
N LYS A 8 -16.26 -12.36 -10.34
CA LYS A 8 -17.01 -12.46 -11.59
C LYS A 8 -16.94 -11.15 -12.38
N LYS A 9 -17.18 -10.01 -11.71
CA LYS A 9 -17.10 -8.69 -12.36
C LYS A 9 -15.70 -8.36 -12.84
N VAL A 10 -14.66 -8.67 -12.05
CA VAL A 10 -13.28 -8.41 -12.47
C VAL A 10 -12.94 -9.27 -13.69
N GLN A 11 -13.29 -10.55 -13.70
CA GLN A 11 -13.01 -11.42 -14.84
C GLN A 11 -13.72 -10.95 -16.12
N GLU A 12 -15.00 -10.57 -16.01
CA GLU A 12 -15.76 -9.99 -17.14
C GLU A 12 -15.10 -8.70 -17.65
N ALA A 13 -14.71 -7.79 -16.74
CA ALA A 13 -14.06 -6.54 -17.11
C ALA A 13 -12.69 -6.75 -17.78
N ILE A 14 -11.88 -7.69 -17.28
CA ILE A 14 -10.56 -7.98 -17.85
C ILE A 14 -10.69 -8.66 -19.22
N LYS A 15 -11.67 -9.54 -19.39
CA LYS A 15 -11.95 -10.12 -20.71
C LYS A 15 -12.30 -9.03 -21.73
N LEU A 16 -13.22 -8.14 -21.38
CA LEU A 16 -13.61 -7.00 -22.23
C LEU A 16 -12.44 -6.04 -22.49
N LEU A 17 -11.58 -5.81 -21.50
CA LEU A 17 -10.38 -4.98 -21.67
C LEU A 17 -9.42 -5.61 -22.69
N LEU A 18 -9.15 -6.91 -22.59
CA LEU A 18 -8.28 -7.63 -23.52
C LEU A 18 -8.83 -7.58 -24.95
N GLU A 19 -10.11 -7.89 -25.13
CA GLU A 19 -10.79 -7.74 -26.43
C GLU A 19 -10.69 -6.29 -26.94
N GLY A 20 -10.91 -5.31 -26.06
CA GLY A 20 -10.87 -3.89 -26.38
C GLY A 20 -9.49 -3.36 -26.80
N ILE A 21 -8.40 -4.00 -26.38
CA ILE A 21 -7.03 -3.69 -26.83
C ILE A 21 -6.57 -4.56 -28.02
N GLY A 22 -7.48 -5.36 -28.59
CA GLY A 22 -7.23 -6.17 -29.78
C GLY A 22 -6.62 -7.55 -29.51
N GLU A 23 -6.64 -8.02 -28.27
CA GLU A 23 -6.06 -9.31 -27.89
C GLU A 23 -7.06 -10.46 -28.03
N ASP A 24 -6.59 -11.59 -28.58
CA ASP A 24 -7.33 -12.86 -28.56
C ASP A 24 -7.32 -13.48 -27.15
N THR A 25 -8.49 -13.54 -26.51
CA THR A 25 -8.67 -14.09 -25.16
C THR A 25 -8.62 -15.61 -25.09
N ASP A 26 -8.76 -16.31 -26.22
CA ASP A 26 -8.73 -17.78 -26.28
C ASP A 26 -7.30 -18.33 -26.45
N ARG A 27 -6.31 -17.46 -26.70
CA ARG A 27 -4.90 -17.87 -26.72
C ARG A 27 -4.51 -18.51 -25.40
N GLU A 28 -3.67 -19.55 -25.47
CA GLU A 28 -3.22 -20.32 -24.32
C GLU A 28 -2.73 -19.44 -23.15
N GLY A 29 -1.90 -18.43 -23.45
CA GLY A 29 -1.34 -17.53 -22.43
C GLY A 29 -2.34 -16.59 -21.75
N LEU A 30 -3.47 -16.25 -22.38
CA LEU A 30 -4.45 -15.30 -21.83
C LEU A 30 -5.71 -15.93 -21.26
N LYS A 31 -5.96 -17.20 -21.55
CA LYS A 31 -7.19 -17.91 -21.15
C LYS A 31 -7.51 -17.78 -19.65
N GLU A 32 -6.49 -17.84 -18.80
CA GLU A 32 -6.62 -17.70 -17.34
C GLU A 32 -6.24 -16.30 -16.82
N THR A 33 -5.88 -15.35 -17.70
CA THR A 33 -5.50 -13.99 -17.28
C THR A 33 -6.59 -13.28 -16.48
N PRO A 34 -7.89 -13.31 -16.87
CA PRO A 34 -8.94 -12.69 -16.08
C PRO A 34 -8.98 -13.20 -14.63
N GLU A 35 -8.85 -14.51 -14.44
CA GLU A 35 -8.87 -15.15 -13.12
C GLU A 35 -7.61 -14.79 -12.30
N ARG A 36 -6.43 -14.81 -12.93
CA ARG A 36 -5.17 -14.40 -12.28
C ARG A 36 -5.20 -12.94 -11.84
N ILE A 37 -5.76 -12.05 -12.64
CA ILE A 37 -5.92 -10.63 -12.29
C ILE A 37 -6.91 -10.48 -11.12
N GLY A 38 -8.01 -11.23 -11.12
CA GLY A 38 -8.95 -11.25 -10.00
C GLY A 38 -8.29 -11.62 -8.67
N ARG A 39 -7.49 -12.69 -8.63
CA ARG A 39 -6.70 -13.07 -7.44
C ARG A 39 -5.63 -12.04 -7.08
N MET A 40 -4.95 -11.48 -8.09
CA MET A 40 -3.94 -10.45 -7.87
C MET A 40 -4.54 -9.24 -7.14
N TYR A 41 -5.74 -8.78 -7.52
CA TYR A 41 -6.39 -7.64 -6.85
C TYR A 41 -6.83 -7.95 -5.41
N GLU A 42 -7.16 -9.20 -5.08
CA GLU A 42 -7.39 -9.60 -3.68
C GLU A 42 -6.12 -9.43 -2.85
N GLU A 43 -4.96 -9.73 -3.44
CA GLU A 43 -3.67 -9.56 -2.78
C GLU A 43 -3.29 -8.07 -2.69
N ILE A 44 -3.11 -7.39 -3.82
CA ILE A 44 -2.50 -6.05 -3.84
C ILE A 44 -3.45 -4.96 -3.34
N CYS A 45 -4.76 -5.23 -3.24
CA CYS A 45 -5.74 -4.32 -2.63
C CYS A 45 -6.35 -4.87 -1.32
N GLY A 46 -5.77 -5.93 -0.74
CA GLY A 46 -6.29 -6.56 0.49
C GLY A 46 -6.26 -5.67 1.73
N GLY A 47 -5.50 -4.57 1.70
CA GLY A 47 -5.45 -3.58 2.77
C GLY A 47 -6.72 -2.72 2.88
N MET A 48 -7.60 -2.72 1.87
CA MET A 48 -8.88 -1.98 1.90
C MET A 48 -9.82 -2.47 3.01
N ASP A 49 -9.72 -3.75 3.37
CA ASP A 49 -10.54 -4.40 4.41
C ASP A 49 -9.82 -4.50 5.76
N GLN A 50 -8.61 -3.94 5.88
CA GLN A 50 -7.78 -4.02 7.09
C GLN A 50 -7.76 -2.69 7.86
N ASP A 51 -7.68 -2.77 9.18
CA ASP A 51 -7.50 -1.63 10.09
C ASP A 51 -6.10 -1.68 10.70
N ALA A 52 -5.30 -0.62 10.51
CA ALA A 52 -3.96 -0.52 11.07
C ALA A 52 -3.98 -0.47 12.61
N GLY A 53 -5.10 -0.05 13.22
CA GLY A 53 -5.31 -0.07 14.67
C GLY A 53 -5.16 -1.45 15.30
N GLU A 54 -5.47 -2.53 14.58
CA GLU A 54 -5.24 -3.91 15.05
C GLU A 54 -3.75 -4.21 15.28
N HIS A 55 -2.86 -3.57 14.52
CA HIS A 55 -1.42 -3.72 14.66
C HIS A 55 -0.87 -2.76 15.71
N LEU A 56 -1.34 -1.50 15.70
CA LEU A 56 -0.88 -0.44 16.59
C LEU A 56 -1.36 -0.61 18.03
N SER A 57 -2.43 -1.37 18.27
CA SER A 57 -2.90 -1.70 19.63
C SER A 57 -1.94 -2.58 20.45
N LYS A 58 -0.95 -3.22 19.81
CA LYS A 58 0.03 -4.10 20.48
C LYS A 58 1.22 -3.31 21.02
N VAL A 59 0.98 -2.61 22.13
CA VAL A 59 1.94 -1.70 22.77
C VAL A 59 2.63 -2.27 24.01
N PHE A 60 3.78 -1.71 24.34
CA PHE A 60 4.58 -1.97 25.54
C PHE A 60 4.85 -0.65 26.26
N SER A 61 4.90 -0.66 27.59
CA SER A 61 5.28 0.52 28.38
C SER A 61 6.78 0.72 28.37
N VAL A 62 7.23 1.98 28.31
CA VAL A 62 8.64 2.37 28.41
C VAL A 62 8.79 3.59 29.29
N ASP A 63 9.94 3.70 29.97
CA ASP A 63 10.24 4.81 30.87
C ASP A 63 10.97 5.98 30.18
N ASN A 64 11.54 5.75 28.99
CA ASN A 64 12.26 6.75 28.21
C ASN A 64 11.47 7.18 26.95
N ASN A 65 11.59 8.46 26.61
CA ASN A 65 10.97 9.06 25.42
C ASN A 65 12.00 9.34 24.33
N GLU A 66 12.89 8.37 24.08
CA GLU A 66 13.84 8.44 22.97
C GLU A 66 13.14 8.12 21.64
N MET A 67 13.63 8.72 20.55
CA MET A 67 13.06 8.50 19.23
C MET A 67 13.15 7.03 18.82
N VAL A 68 12.03 6.48 18.35
CA VAL A 68 11.99 5.19 17.66
C VAL A 68 11.96 5.46 16.17
N LEU A 69 12.88 4.85 15.42
CA LEU A 69 12.96 4.94 13.97
C LEU A 69 13.01 3.55 13.35
N GLU A 70 12.01 3.23 12.53
CA GLU A 70 12.03 2.10 11.61
C GLU A 70 12.18 2.64 10.18
N LYS A 71 13.26 2.25 9.51
CA LYS A 71 13.63 2.80 8.20
C LYS A 71 13.79 1.69 7.16
N ASP A 72 13.77 2.08 5.89
CA ASP A 72 13.97 1.18 4.75
C ASP A 72 12.89 0.09 4.60
N ILE A 73 11.66 0.35 5.08
CA ILE A 73 10.51 -0.56 4.92
C ILE A 73 10.11 -0.56 3.45
N THR A 74 10.38 -1.66 2.74
CA THR A 74 9.94 -1.79 1.34
C THR A 74 8.41 -1.86 1.28
N PHE A 75 7.82 -1.08 0.39
CA PHE A 75 6.39 -1.17 0.11
C PHE A 75 6.11 -1.19 -1.39
N TYR A 76 4.95 -1.76 -1.75
CA TYR A 76 4.37 -1.75 -3.08
C TYR A 76 2.93 -1.28 -2.98
N SER A 77 2.55 -0.33 -3.81
CA SER A 77 1.20 0.21 -3.85
C SER A 77 0.73 0.46 -5.29
N MET A 78 -0.54 0.81 -5.46
CA MET A 78 -1.17 1.00 -6.76
C MET A 78 -1.67 2.43 -6.88
N CYS A 79 -1.19 3.16 -7.88
CA CYS A 79 -1.65 4.52 -8.17
C CYS A 79 -3.12 4.48 -8.60
N GLU A 80 -3.99 5.16 -7.85
CA GLU A 80 -5.44 5.12 -8.10
C GLU A 80 -5.85 5.69 -9.47
N HIS A 81 -5.04 6.60 -10.03
CA HIS A 81 -5.32 7.25 -11.31
C HIS A 81 -5.12 6.35 -12.53
N HIS A 82 -4.19 5.39 -12.45
CA HIS A 82 -3.75 4.61 -13.61
C HIS A 82 -3.80 3.10 -13.38
N LEU A 83 -4.06 2.66 -12.15
CA LEU A 83 -3.94 1.27 -11.72
C LEU A 83 -2.56 0.70 -12.09
N MET A 84 -1.52 1.51 -11.89
CA MET A 84 -0.12 1.14 -12.11
C MET A 84 0.65 1.17 -10.79
N PRO A 85 1.63 0.27 -10.60
CA PRO A 85 2.38 0.24 -9.36
C PRO A 85 3.19 1.53 -9.12
N PHE A 86 3.29 1.91 -7.85
CA PHE A 86 4.41 2.71 -7.35
C PHE A 86 4.98 2.00 -6.12
N TYR A 87 6.29 2.02 -5.97
CA TYR A 87 6.98 1.26 -4.94
C TYR A 87 8.23 1.99 -4.48
N GLY A 88 8.68 1.66 -3.27
CA GLY A 88 9.86 2.29 -2.71
C GLY A 88 10.02 1.99 -1.24
N LYS A 89 10.45 2.99 -0.47
CA LYS A 89 10.78 2.86 0.95
C LYS A 89 9.92 3.77 1.80
N ALA A 90 9.44 3.23 2.91
CA ALA A 90 8.82 3.96 3.98
C ALA A 90 9.79 4.05 5.17
N HIS A 91 9.82 5.23 5.77
CA HIS A 91 10.57 5.52 6.98
C HIS A 91 9.61 6.13 8.00
N VAL A 92 9.55 5.53 9.17
CA VAL A 92 8.60 5.90 10.23
C VAL A 92 9.38 6.18 11.50
N ALA A 93 9.27 7.42 11.98
CA ALA A 93 9.80 7.85 13.26
C ALA A 93 8.70 8.36 14.18
N TYR A 94 8.81 8.12 15.47
CA TYR A 94 7.98 8.77 16.47
C TYR A 94 8.72 8.94 17.79
N ILE A 95 8.28 9.90 18.60
CA ILE A 95 8.78 10.12 19.96
C ILE A 95 7.72 9.59 20.93
N PRO A 96 7.97 8.49 21.65
CA PRO A 96 7.02 7.89 22.58
C PRO A 96 6.53 8.85 23.67
N ASP A 97 5.37 8.54 24.22
CA ASP A 97 4.89 9.07 25.50
C ASP A 97 4.45 7.92 26.41
N GLY A 98 5.43 7.28 27.04
CA GLY A 98 5.22 6.13 27.93
C GLY A 98 4.80 4.82 27.26
N LYS A 99 4.62 4.80 25.92
CA LYS A 99 4.22 3.62 25.14
C LYS A 99 4.98 3.50 23.83
N VAL A 100 5.41 2.29 23.51
CA VAL A 100 5.99 1.92 22.21
C VAL A 100 5.22 0.78 21.57
N VAL A 101 5.24 0.72 20.24
CA VAL A 101 4.75 -0.44 19.49
C VAL A 101 5.93 -1.32 19.06
N GLY A 102 5.71 -2.63 18.93
CA GLY A 102 6.74 -3.50 18.37
C GLY A 102 7.09 -3.12 16.92
N LEU A 103 8.37 -3.09 16.57
CA LEU A 103 8.87 -2.61 15.26
C LEU A 103 8.14 -3.24 14.07
N SER A 104 7.90 -4.55 14.10
CA SER A 104 7.14 -5.27 13.06
C SER A 104 5.72 -4.73 12.82
N LYS A 105 5.12 -4.01 13.78
CA LYS A 105 3.78 -3.42 13.63
C LYS A 105 3.79 -2.12 12.85
N LEU A 106 4.90 -1.38 12.85
CA LEU A 106 5.08 -0.23 11.96
C LEU A 106 5.11 -0.69 10.51
N ALA A 107 5.90 -1.72 10.20
CA ALA A 107 5.93 -2.32 8.86
C ALA A 107 4.55 -2.83 8.40
N ARG A 108 3.81 -3.54 9.26
CA ARG A 108 2.45 -3.98 8.93
C ARG A 108 1.46 -2.83 8.75
N THR A 109 1.63 -1.74 9.50
CA THR A 109 0.82 -0.52 9.32
C THR A 109 1.06 0.08 7.94
N VAL A 110 2.31 0.14 7.49
CA VAL A 110 2.65 0.54 6.12
C VAL A 110 1.98 -0.38 5.10
N GLU A 111 2.04 -1.71 5.29
CA GLU A 111 1.42 -2.69 4.38
C GLU A 111 -0.11 -2.53 4.25
N VAL A 112 -0.81 -2.26 5.35
CA VAL A 112 -2.28 -2.04 5.35
C VAL A 112 -2.66 -0.92 4.39
N TYR A 113 -1.89 0.17 4.35
CA TYR A 113 -2.17 1.30 3.47
C TYR A 113 -1.56 1.15 2.08
N ALA A 114 -0.40 0.50 1.96
CA ALA A 114 0.25 0.22 0.69
C ALA A 114 -0.62 -0.67 -0.19
N ARG A 115 -1.31 -1.66 0.41
CA ARG A 115 -2.19 -2.61 -0.30
C ARG A 115 -3.59 -2.03 -0.55
N ARG A 116 -3.64 -0.81 -1.09
CA ARG A 116 -4.85 -0.08 -1.50
C ARG A 116 -4.59 0.65 -2.82
N LEU A 117 -5.65 1.15 -3.45
CA LEU A 117 -5.51 2.20 -4.44
C LEU A 117 -5.19 3.51 -3.72
N GLN A 118 -4.10 4.17 -4.13
CA GLN A 118 -3.50 5.26 -3.37
C GLN A 118 -3.01 6.42 -4.22
N ILE A 119 -2.83 7.53 -3.49
CA ILE A 119 -1.95 8.65 -3.79
C ILE A 119 -0.88 8.66 -2.67
N GLN A 120 0.40 8.87 -3.01
CA GLN A 120 1.51 8.74 -2.04
C GLN A 120 1.34 9.68 -0.84
N GLU A 121 0.89 10.91 -1.08
CA GLU A 121 0.62 11.91 -0.07
C GLU A 121 -0.46 11.45 0.92
N ARG A 122 -1.53 10.82 0.40
CA ARG A 122 -2.62 10.27 1.21
C ARG A 122 -2.13 9.09 2.04
N MET A 123 -1.39 8.16 1.43
CA MET A 123 -0.80 7.01 2.12
C MET A 123 0.11 7.47 3.26
N THR A 124 0.96 8.49 3.01
CA THR A 124 1.86 9.08 4.01
C THR A 124 1.09 9.63 5.20
N ALA A 125 0.06 10.45 4.94
CA ALA A 125 -0.78 11.04 5.97
C ALA A 125 -1.53 9.97 6.78
N GLN A 126 -2.11 8.97 6.11
CA GLN A 126 -2.85 7.89 6.78
C GLN A 126 -1.99 7.11 7.78
N ILE A 127 -0.74 6.78 7.41
CA ILE A 127 0.19 6.09 8.32
C ILE A 127 0.50 6.98 9.53
N ALA A 128 0.78 8.27 9.31
CA ALA A 128 1.08 9.20 10.38
C ALA A 128 -0.12 9.41 11.33
N ASP A 129 -1.30 9.61 10.78
CA ASP A 129 -2.54 9.86 11.52
C ASP A 129 -2.90 8.67 12.42
N ASP A 130 -2.79 7.44 11.92
CA ASP A 130 -3.11 6.25 12.72
C ASP A 130 -2.06 6.01 13.81
N ILE A 131 -0.77 6.27 13.55
CA ILE A 131 0.26 6.24 14.59
C ILE A 131 -0.04 7.27 15.68
N MET A 132 -0.36 8.52 15.29
CA MET A 132 -0.76 9.56 16.25
C MET A 132 -1.98 9.16 17.07
N LYS A 133 -3.01 8.63 16.40
CA LYS A 133 -4.27 8.25 17.02
C LYS A 133 -4.12 7.10 18.01
N TYR A 134 -3.40 6.04 17.65
CA TYR A 134 -3.38 4.81 18.44
C TYR A 134 -2.23 4.75 19.45
N LEU A 135 -1.08 5.38 19.15
CA LEU A 135 0.04 5.42 20.10
C LEU A 135 0.03 6.68 20.97
N ALA A 136 -0.63 7.75 20.53
CA ALA A 136 -0.58 9.08 21.14
C ALA A 136 0.87 9.52 21.50
N PRO A 137 1.82 9.45 20.55
CA PRO A 137 3.19 9.88 20.79
C PRO A 137 3.27 11.41 20.86
N GLN A 138 4.40 11.95 21.32
CA GLN A 138 4.64 13.39 21.31
C GLN A 138 4.70 13.96 19.88
N GLY A 139 5.09 13.12 18.92
CA GLY A 139 5.08 13.44 17.50
C GLY A 139 5.44 12.23 16.65
N VAL A 140 5.06 12.28 15.37
CA VAL A 140 5.35 11.27 14.35
C VAL A 140 5.92 11.95 13.10
N MET A 141 6.78 11.26 12.38
CA MET A 141 7.25 11.60 11.05
C MET A 141 7.18 10.36 10.17
N VAL A 142 6.55 10.50 9.00
CA VAL A 142 6.50 9.46 7.98
C VAL A 142 7.06 10.06 6.70
N MET A 143 8.02 9.36 6.11
CA MET A 143 8.60 9.72 4.82
C MET A 143 8.47 8.52 3.89
N LEU A 144 7.78 8.72 2.77
CA LEU A 144 7.75 7.77 1.67
C LEU A 144 8.60 8.33 0.54
N GLU A 145 9.49 7.50 0.02
CA GLU A 145 10.20 7.75 -1.24
C GLU A 145 9.83 6.64 -2.22
N ALA A 146 9.36 6.99 -3.42
CA ALA A 146 8.85 5.99 -4.36
C ALA A 146 9.10 6.32 -5.83
N GLU A 147 9.29 5.28 -6.62
CA GLU A 147 9.23 5.35 -8.08
C GLU A 147 7.83 4.99 -8.58
N HIS A 148 7.30 5.78 -9.51
CA HIS A 148 5.95 5.64 -10.03
C HIS A 148 5.97 5.10 -11.46
N MET A 149 5.43 3.91 -11.70
CA MET A 149 5.43 3.30 -13.03
C MET A 149 4.62 4.08 -14.06
N CYS A 150 3.66 4.89 -13.62
CA CYS A 150 2.93 5.81 -14.48
C CYS A 150 3.81 6.94 -15.05
N MET A 151 4.97 7.23 -14.44
CA MET A 151 5.97 8.20 -14.91
C MET A 151 7.19 7.52 -15.54
N THR A 152 7.50 6.29 -15.14
CA THR A 152 8.66 5.53 -15.65
C THR A 152 8.37 4.84 -16.98
N MET A 153 7.30 4.02 -17.05
CA MET A 153 7.03 3.18 -18.22
C MET A 153 6.26 3.93 -19.32
N ARG A 154 5.47 4.94 -18.94
CA ARG A 154 4.65 5.73 -19.88
C ARG A 154 4.71 7.22 -19.55
N GLY A 155 3.97 8.02 -20.32
CA GLY A 155 3.92 9.47 -20.14
C GLY A 155 5.28 10.11 -20.37
N ILE A 156 5.83 10.76 -19.34
CA ILE A 156 7.09 11.52 -19.41
C ILE A 156 8.35 10.64 -19.45
N LYS A 157 8.22 9.33 -19.13
CA LYS A 157 9.28 8.30 -19.22
C LYS A 157 10.59 8.72 -18.52
N LYS A 158 10.53 8.92 -17.20
CA LYS A 158 11.67 9.31 -16.36
C LYS A 158 12.04 8.20 -15.37
N PRO A 159 12.70 7.12 -15.85
CA PRO A 159 13.16 6.04 -14.97
C PRO A 159 14.11 6.56 -13.89
N GLY A 160 13.98 6.02 -12.67
CA GLY A 160 14.77 6.42 -11.52
C GLY A 160 14.36 7.75 -10.87
N SER A 161 13.32 8.41 -11.39
CA SER A 161 12.74 9.57 -10.70
C SER A 161 11.99 9.10 -9.45
N GLN A 162 12.34 9.65 -8.30
CA GLN A 162 11.69 9.36 -7.03
C GLN A 162 10.92 10.58 -6.54
N THR A 163 9.76 10.34 -5.95
CA THR A 163 8.94 11.33 -5.22
C THR A 163 9.03 11.06 -3.74
#